data_AF-A0A1F8F313-F1
#
_entry.id   AF-A0A1F8F313-F1
#
_cell.length_a   1.000
_cell.length_b   1.000
_cell.length_c   1.000
_cell.angle_alpha   90.00
_cell.angle_beta   90.00
_cell.angle_gamma   90.00
#
_symmetry.space_group_name_H-M   'P 1'
#
loop_
_entity.id
_entity.type
_entity.pdbx_description
1 polymer ?
#
loop_
_entity_poly.entity_id
_entity_poly.type
_entity_poly.pdbx_seq_one_letter_code
_entity_poly.pdbx_strand_id
1 'polypeptide(L)'
;MSREDALNNFIKTLTLLVKLNNQVGDNFFRNKLDIKITTWAYGFVEHITADKNNVSQYNLFFHKLLFTSDDLVEQIQDMVYLELLELSPFLLEVEKCLLLIKLDRMEENKLLSKGAKIKDKNETSVKNTVIPKVSDKPAKLNQSKLKILNFIKSYPDTRAKDIINEFSALSDRTVKRNLTELLKMRMIKKRVDNKATYYSHAEN
;
A
#
# COMPACT_ATOMS: atom_id res chain seq x y z
N MET A 1 6.74 6.84 -16.40
CA MET A 1 5.70 7.36 -17.31
C MET A 1 5.24 8.72 -16.84
N SER A 2 4.99 9.65 -17.76
CA SER A 2 4.36 10.92 -17.42
C SER A 2 2.89 10.70 -17.04
N ARG A 3 2.28 11.68 -16.35
CA ARG A 3 0.84 11.65 -16.03
C ARG A 3 -0.02 11.58 -17.29
N GLU A 4 0.43 12.22 -18.38
CA GLU A 4 -0.26 12.23 -19.67
C GLU A 4 -0.25 10.85 -20.32
N ASP A 5 0.89 10.14 -20.28
CA ASP A 5 0.99 8.77 -20.78
C ASP A 5 0.03 7.85 -20.02
N ALA A 6 -0.09 8.04 -18.70
CA ALA A 6 -0.99 7.26 -17.85
C ALA A 6 -2.47 7.45 -18.26
N LEU A 7 -2.86 8.69 -18.55
CA LEU A 7 -4.19 9.03 -19.00
C LEU A 7 -4.45 8.48 -20.41
N ASN A 8 -3.47 8.55 -21.31
CA ASN A 8 -3.58 7.99 -22.66
C ASN A 8 -3.77 6.47 -22.61
N ASN A 9 -2.99 5.77 -21.79
CA ASN A 9 -3.15 4.33 -21.59
C ASN A 9 -4.50 3.99 -20.97
N PHE A 10 -4.98 4.79 -20.02
CA PHE A 10 -6.31 4.64 -19.44
C PHE A 10 -7.42 4.79 -20.47
N ILE A 11 -7.41 5.87 -21.26
CA ILE A 11 -8.42 6.11 -22.30
C ILE A 11 -8.39 5.01 -23.36
N LYS A 12 -7.20 4.58 -23.79
CA LYS A 12 -7.05 3.45 -24.71
C LYS A 12 -7.69 2.19 -24.14
N THR A 13 -7.36 1.85 -22.90
CA THR A 13 -7.88 0.65 -22.23
C THR A 13 -9.39 0.71 -22.04
N LEU A 14 -9.92 1.85 -21.59
CA LEU A 14 -11.37 2.07 -21.44
C LEU A 14 -12.10 1.90 -22.78
N THR A 15 -11.54 2.44 -23.87
CA THR A 15 -12.11 2.29 -25.21
C THR A 15 -12.15 0.83 -25.65
N LEU A 16 -11.08 0.08 -25.37
CA LEU A 16 -11.02 -1.35 -25.69
C LEU A 16 -12.03 -2.16 -24.86
N LEU A 17 -12.19 -1.83 -23.57
CA LEU A 17 -13.17 -2.47 -22.69
C LEU A 17 -14.61 -2.22 -23.13
N VAL A 18 -14.95 -1.00 -23.53
CA VAL A 18 -16.28 -0.68 -24.06
C VAL A 18 -16.54 -1.44 -25.37
N LYS A 19 -15.53 -1.54 -26.24
CA LYS A 19 -15.62 -2.36 -27.46
C LYS A 19 -15.82 -3.85 -27.15
N LEU A 20 -15.10 -4.38 -26.17
CA LEU A 20 -15.28 -5.76 -25.69
C LEU A 20 -16.69 -5.99 -25.15
N ASN A 21 -17.21 -5.05 -24.35
CA ASN A 21 -18.56 -5.15 -23.80
C ASN A 21 -19.64 -5.24 -24.90
N ASN A 22 -19.44 -4.53 -26.01
CA ASN A 22 -20.35 -4.59 -27.16
C ASN A 22 -20.30 -5.94 -27.91
N GLN A 23 -19.24 -6.73 -27.75
CA GLN A 23 -19.14 -8.07 -28.34
C GLN A 23 -19.89 -9.12 -27.51
N VAL A 24 -20.16 -8.85 -26.22
CA VAL A 24 -20.94 -9.75 -25.37
C VAL A 24 -22.39 -9.74 -25.85
N GLY A 25 -22.85 -10.86 -26.39
CA GLY A 25 -24.23 -11.01 -26.90
C GLY A 25 -25.30 -11.07 -25.79
N ASP A 26 -24.91 -11.53 -24.60
CA ASP A 26 -25.81 -11.66 -23.46
C ASP A 26 -25.96 -10.33 -22.68
N ASN A 27 -27.20 -9.88 -22.51
CA ASN A 27 -27.52 -8.61 -21.84
C ASN A 27 -27.16 -8.59 -20.35
N PHE A 28 -27.31 -9.72 -19.64
CA PHE A 28 -26.96 -9.80 -18.23
C PHE A 28 -25.45 -9.64 -18.05
N PHE A 29 -24.65 -10.38 -18.81
CA PHE A 29 -23.20 -10.29 -18.76
C PHE A 29 -22.69 -8.93 -19.25
N ARG A 30 -23.30 -8.37 -20.29
CA ARG A 30 -23.00 -7.01 -20.77
C ARG A 30 -23.20 -5.96 -19.68
N ASN A 31 -24.33 -5.99 -18.98
CA ASN A 31 -24.61 -5.06 -17.88
C ASN A 31 -23.66 -5.29 -16.71
N LYS A 32 -23.34 -6.55 -16.38
CA LYS A 32 -22.40 -6.90 -15.31
C LYS A 32 -20.99 -6.37 -15.62
N LEU A 33 -20.53 -6.51 -16.87
CA LEU A 33 -19.24 -6.00 -17.30
C LEU A 33 -19.22 -4.48 -17.32
N ASP A 34 -20.30 -3.83 -17.77
CA ASP A 34 -20.42 -2.36 -17.76
C ASP A 34 -20.26 -1.76 -16.36
N ILE A 35 -20.91 -2.39 -15.35
CA ILE A 35 -20.77 -1.99 -13.94
C ILE A 35 -19.32 -2.13 -13.48
N LYS A 36 -18.63 -3.22 -13.83
CA LYS A 36 -17.23 -3.44 -13.46
C LYS A 36 -16.30 -2.46 -14.16
N ILE A 37 -16.48 -2.21 -15.45
CA ILE A 37 -15.72 -1.21 -16.23
C ILE A 37 -15.88 0.17 -15.58
N THR A 38 -17.11 0.54 -15.25
CA THR A 38 -17.43 1.82 -14.60
C THR A 38 -16.77 1.91 -13.23
N THR A 39 -16.87 0.86 -12.40
CA THR A 39 -16.25 0.80 -11.07
C THR A 39 -14.73 0.93 -11.15
N TRP A 40 -14.11 0.24 -12.09
CA TRP A 40 -12.67 0.33 -12.36
C TRP A 40 -12.27 1.74 -12.83
N ALA A 41 -13.03 2.35 -13.74
CA ALA A 41 -12.77 3.70 -14.22
C ALA A 41 -12.85 4.74 -13.08
N TYR A 42 -13.86 4.63 -12.21
CA TYR A 42 -13.95 5.47 -11.00
C TYR A 42 -12.75 5.26 -10.08
N GLY A 43 -12.36 4.00 -9.82
CA GLY A 43 -11.19 3.68 -9.01
C GLY A 43 -9.89 4.27 -9.57
N PHE A 44 -9.75 4.28 -10.91
CA PHE A 44 -8.61 4.90 -11.56
C PHE A 44 -8.60 6.41 -11.35
N VAL A 45 -9.74 7.09 -11.57
CA VAL A 45 -9.90 8.53 -11.37
C VAL A 45 -9.59 8.92 -9.92
N GLU A 46 -10.17 8.21 -8.94
CA GLU A 46 -9.90 8.44 -7.51
C GLU A 46 -8.40 8.36 -7.22
N HIS A 47 -7.71 7.34 -7.73
CA HIS A 47 -6.27 7.17 -7.53
C HIS A 47 -5.43 8.30 -8.15
N ILE A 48 -5.72 8.74 -9.37
CA ILE A 48 -4.95 9.84 -10.02
C ILE A 48 -5.25 11.22 -9.43
N THR A 49 -6.41 11.39 -8.80
CA THR A 49 -6.79 12.64 -8.10
C THR A 49 -6.40 12.65 -6.63
N ALA A 50 -6.04 11.50 -6.06
CA ALA A 50 -5.69 11.37 -4.66
C ALA A 50 -4.49 12.24 -4.30
N ASP A 51 -4.58 12.91 -3.15
CA ASP A 51 -3.47 13.68 -2.60
C ASP A 51 -2.34 12.72 -2.20
N LYS A 52 -1.21 12.83 -2.91
CA LYS A 52 0.00 12.03 -2.66
C LYS A 52 0.62 12.30 -1.29
N ASN A 53 0.29 13.43 -0.65
CA ASN A 53 0.74 13.72 0.71
C ASN A 53 -0.07 12.94 1.76
N ASN A 54 -1.31 12.56 1.45
CA ASN A 54 -2.12 11.70 2.28
C ASN A 54 -1.89 10.23 1.92
N VAL A 55 -0.76 9.68 2.41
CA VAL A 55 -0.30 8.32 2.09
C VAL A 55 -1.36 7.26 2.39
N SER A 56 -2.14 7.42 3.46
CA SER A 56 -3.20 6.47 3.83
C SER A 56 -4.34 6.44 2.81
N GLN A 57 -4.83 7.61 2.37
CA GLN A 57 -5.88 7.68 1.34
C GLN A 57 -5.35 7.24 -0.01
N TYR A 58 -4.14 7.67 -0.39
CA TYR A 58 -3.50 7.26 -1.64
C TYR A 58 -3.37 5.73 -1.73
N ASN A 59 -2.89 5.08 -0.66
CA ASN A 59 -2.76 3.63 -0.62
C ASN A 59 -4.12 2.92 -0.64
N LEU A 60 -5.15 3.48 0.01
CA LEU A 60 -6.51 2.93 -0.06
C LEU A 60 -7.02 2.92 -1.51
N PHE A 61 -6.92 4.05 -2.21
CA PHE A 61 -7.35 4.15 -3.61
C PHE A 61 -6.50 3.28 -4.54
N PHE A 62 -5.20 3.17 -4.27
CA PHE A 62 -4.31 2.26 -4.99
C PHE A 62 -4.76 0.81 -4.86
N HIS A 63 -5.00 0.32 -3.63
CA HIS A 63 -5.48 -1.04 -3.42
C HIS A 63 -6.86 -1.28 -4.01
N LYS A 64 -7.77 -0.29 -3.93
CA LYS A 64 -9.08 -0.35 -4.58
C LYS A 64 -8.95 -0.51 -6.09
N LEU A 65 -8.09 0.28 -6.74
CA LEU A 65 -7.82 0.18 -8.17
C LEU A 65 -7.27 -1.21 -8.55
N LEU A 66 -6.30 -1.74 -7.79
CA LEU A 66 -5.76 -3.08 -8.04
C LEU A 66 -6.84 -4.15 -7.94
N PHE A 67 -7.65 -4.10 -6.88
CA PHE A 67 -8.75 -5.05 -6.68
C PHE A 67 -9.76 -5.00 -7.83
N THR A 68 -10.22 -3.80 -8.22
CA THR A 68 -11.17 -3.65 -9.34
C THR A 68 -10.57 -4.06 -10.68
N SER A 69 -9.25 -3.99 -10.85
CA SER A 69 -8.58 -4.47 -12.06
C SER A 69 -8.57 -6.00 -12.10
N ASP A 70 -8.29 -6.65 -10.96
CA ASP A 70 -8.31 -8.12 -10.85
C ASP A 70 -9.72 -8.67 -11.04
N ASP A 71 -10.71 -8.04 -10.40
CA ASP A 71 -12.13 -8.39 -10.49
C ASP A 71 -12.69 -8.25 -11.92
N LEU A 72 -12.09 -7.36 -12.73
CA LEU A 72 -12.46 -7.17 -14.13
C LEU A 72 -11.79 -8.21 -15.04
N VAL A 73 -10.53 -8.56 -14.79
CA VAL A 73 -9.84 -9.66 -15.48
C VAL A 73 -10.54 -10.99 -15.21
N GLU A 74 -10.88 -11.27 -13.95
CA GLU A 74 -11.63 -12.48 -13.55
C GLU A 74 -12.97 -12.55 -14.29
N GLN A 75 -13.73 -11.44 -14.36
CA GLN A 75 -14.98 -11.42 -15.10
C GLN A 75 -14.81 -11.71 -16.60
N ILE A 76 -13.73 -11.21 -17.21
CA ILE A 76 -13.42 -11.48 -18.62
C ILE A 76 -13.09 -12.97 -18.80
N GLN A 77 -12.29 -13.55 -17.91
CA GLN A 77 -11.95 -14.97 -17.92
C GLN A 77 -13.18 -15.86 -17.74
N ASP A 78 -14.09 -15.50 -16.83
CA ASP A 78 -15.37 -16.18 -16.66
C ASP A 78 -16.20 -16.14 -17.95
N MET A 79 -16.26 -15.00 -18.64
CA MET A 79 -16.99 -14.88 -19.89
C MET A 79 -16.39 -15.74 -21.00
N VAL A 80 -15.07 -15.85 -21.05
CA VAL A 80 -14.37 -16.75 -21.99
C VAL A 80 -14.67 -18.20 -21.65
N TYR A 81 -14.61 -18.57 -20.36
CA TYR A 81 -14.93 -19.92 -19.89
C TYR A 81 -16.37 -20.33 -20.21
N LEU A 82 -17.30 -19.38 -20.12
CA LEU A 82 -18.71 -19.57 -20.46
C LEU A 82 -19.00 -19.47 -21.97
N GLU A 83 -17.97 -19.35 -22.81
CA GLU A 83 -18.07 -19.24 -24.27
C GLU A 83 -18.88 -18.01 -24.74
N LEU A 84 -18.98 -16.97 -23.90
CA LEU A 84 -19.64 -15.69 -24.23
C LEU A 84 -18.72 -14.75 -25.02
N LEU A 85 -17.41 -14.97 -24.92
CA LEU A 85 -16.37 -14.26 -25.63
C LEU A 85 -15.41 -15.28 -26.25
N GLU A 86 -15.09 -15.08 -27.52
CA GLU A 86 -14.08 -15.91 -28.18
C GLU A 86 -12.66 -15.46 -27.80
N LEU A 87 -11.78 -16.43 -27.60
CA LEU A 87 -10.34 -16.22 -27.48
C LEU A 87 -9.81 -15.61 -28.78
N SER A 88 -9.67 -14.29 -28.78
CA SER A 88 -9.25 -13.51 -29.94
C SER A 88 -8.01 -12.69 -29.62
N PRO A 89 -7.21 -12.30 -30.63
CA PRO A 89 -6.09 -11.37 -30.43
C PRO A 89 -6.53 -10.05 -29.78
N PHE A 90 -7.78 -9.63 -30.03
CA PHE A 90 -8.38 -8.45 -29.42
C PHE A 90 -8.54 -8.59 -27.90
N LEU A 91 -9.05 -9.74 -27.45
CA LEU A 91 -9.18 -10.05 -26.02
C LEU A 91 -7.82 -9.98 -25.31
N LEU A 92 -6.78 -10.57 -25.91
CA LEU A 92 -5.43 -10.55 -25.38
C LEU A 92 -4.85 -9.11 -25.32
N GLU A 93 -5.20 -8.25 -26.28
CA GLU A 93 -4.83 -6.83 -26.22
C GLU A 93 -5.50 -6.11 -25.04
N VAL A 94 -6.78 -6.39 -24.77
CA VAL A 94 -7.51 -5.84 -23.61
C VAL A 94 -6.82 -6.24 -22.30
N GLU A 95 -6.57 -7.55 -22.11
CA GLU A 95 -5.91 -8.07 -20.91
C GLU A 95 -4.52 -7.47 -20.73
N LYS A 96 -3.74 -7.40 -21.82
CA LYS A 96 -2.41 -6.77 -21.80
C LYS A 96 -2.49 -5.31 -21.34
N CYS A 97 -3.45 -4.54 -21.85
CA CYS A 97 -3.59 -3.12 -21.48
C CYS A 97 -3.97 -2.95 -20.00
N LEU A 98 -4.88 -3.78 -19.47
CA LEU A 98 -5.21 -3.80 -18.04
C LEU A 98 -3.99 -4.10 -17.17
N LEU A 99 -3.21 -5.13 -17.55
CA LEU A 99 -2.02 -5.52 -16.82
C LEU A 99 -0.93 -4.44 -16.87
N LEU A 100 -0.77 -3.75 -17.99
CA LEU A 100 0.16 -2.62 -18.11
C LEU A 100 -0.23 -1.48 -17.18
N ILE A 101 -1.51 -1.08 -17.15
CA ILE A 101 -1.99 -0.06 -16.20
C ILE A 101 -1.68 -0.48 -14.77
N LYS A 102 -1.96 -1.74 -14.42
CA LYS A 102 -1.68 -2.29 -13.09
C LYS A 102 -0.20 -2.18 -12.74
N LEU A 103 0.67 -2.62 -13.64
CA LEU A 103 2.13 -2.59 -13.48
C LEU A 103 2.64 -1.16 -13.30
N ASP A 104 2.20 -0.22 -14.15
CA ASP A 104 2.58 1.18 -14.07
C ASP A 104 2.24 1.78 -12.69
N ARG A 105 1.04 1.50 -12.18
CA ARG A 105 0.63 2.01 -10.86
C ARG A 105 1.43 1.36 -9.73
N MET A 106 1.73 0.07 -9.83
CA MET A 106 2.57 -0.63 -8.85
C MET A 106 3.98 -0.05 -8.81
N GLU A 107 4.56 0.31 -9.95
CA GLU A 107 5.86 0.97 -10.00
C GLU A 107 5.83 2.39 -9.43
N GLU A 108 4.79 3.17 -9.72
CA GLU A 108 4.60 4.51 -9.14
C GLU A 108 4.50 4.45 -7.60
N ASN A 109 3.71 3.51 -7.05
CA ASN A 109 3.59 3.34 -5.59
C ASN A 109 4.93 2.90 -4.94
N LYS A 110 5.70 2.03 -5.62
CA LYS A 110 7.05 1.65 -5.16
C LYS A 110 8.03 2.83 -5.11
N LEU A 111 7.89 3.81 -6.01
CA LEU A 111 8.75 5.00 -6.00
C LEU A 111 8.37 5.95 -4.87
N LEU A 112 7.07 6.14 -4.61
CA LEU A 112 6.58 6.97 -3.50
C LEU A 112 6.99 6.40 -2.13
N SER A 113 6.89 5.08 -1.96
CA SER A 113 7.33 4.40 -0.73
C SER A 113 8.86 4.41 -0.52
N LYS A 114 9.67 4.55 -1.59
CA LYS A 114 11.13 4.74 -1.51
C LYS A 114 11.52 6.20 -1.29
N GLY A 115 10.84 7.15 -1.91
CA GLY A 115 11.11 8.58 -1.81
C GLY A 115 10.83 9.17 -0.41
N ALA A 116 9.93 8.56 0.35
CA ALA A 116 9.65 8.94 1.73
C ALA A 116 10.82 8.70 2.71
N LYS A 117 11.93 8.07 2.28
CA LYS A 117 13.09 7.78 3.14
C LYS A 117 14.25 8.78 3.06
N ILE A 118 14.17 9.82 2.22
CA ILE A 118 15.31 10.73 1.97
C ILE A 118 14.86 12.19 1.94
N LYS A 119 14.36 12.71 3.05
CA LYS A 119 14.39 14.16 3.35
C LYS A 119 14.47 14.34 4.86
N ASP A 120 15.64 14.06 5.42
CA ASP A 120 16.12 14.72 6.63
C ASP A 120 17.65 14.75 6.56
N LYS A 121 18.15 15.73 5.79
CA LYS A 121 19.47 16.30 5.99
C LYS A 121 19.23 17.79 6.22
N ASN A 122 19.29 18.19 7.49
CA ASN A 122 19.88 19.47 7.86
C ASN A 122 20.87 19.22 8.99
N GLU A 123 22.04 19.80 8.79
CA GLU A 123 23.26 19.68 9.56
C GLU A 123 23.10 20.18 11.00
N THR A 124 23.74 19.49 11.96
CA THR A 124 24.66 20.20 12.86
C THR A 124 25.66 19.25 13.52
N SER A 125 26.91 19.48 13.14
CA SER A 125 28.12 19.50 13.97
C SER A 125 28.39 18.38 14.99
N VAL A 126 29.43 17.63 14.65
CA VAL A 126 30.33 16.84 15.49
C VAL A 126 30.69 17.52 16.82
N LYS A 127 30.44 16.85 17.95
CA LYS A 127 31.37 16.85 19.09
C LYS A 127 31.44 15.47 19.74
N ASN A 128 32.66 14.94 19.76
CA ASN A 128 33.09 13.74 20.45
C ASN A 128 32.76 13.79 21.95
N THR A 129 32.29 12.68 22.51
CA THR A 129 32.57 12.36 23.92
C THR A 129 32.53 10.85 24.16
N VAL A 130 33.74 10.31 24.26
CA VAL A 130 34.22 9.27 25.18
C VAL A 130 33.20 8.22 25.66
N ILE A 131 33.46 7.00 25.18
CA ILE A 131 32.94 5.71 25.66
C ILE A 131 33.31 5.52 27.15
N PRO A 132 32.37 5.03 27.98
CA PRO A 132 32.70 4.04 28.99
C PRO A 132 32.06 2.71 28.63
N LYS A 133 32.91 1.69 28.45
CA LYS A 133 32.53 0.29 28.46
C LYS A 133 32.05 -0.04 29.87
N VAL A 134 30.76 -0.32 30.04
CA VAL A 134 30.28 -1.24 31.08
C VAL A 134 29.46 -2.29 30.37
N SER A 135 30.05 -3.48 30.36
CA SER A 135 29.47 -4.72 29.87
C SER A 135 28.30 -5.13 30.75
N ASP A 136 27.10 -5.05 30.21
CA ASP A 136 26.05 -6.00 30.53
C ASP A 136 25.30 -6.36 29.25
N LYS A 137 25.32 -7.65 28.94
CA LYS A 137 24.92 -8.27 27.67
C LYS A 137 23.55 -7.74 27.22
N PRO A 138 23.40 -7.10 26.04
CA PRO A 138 22.07 -6.87 25.51
C PRO A 138 21.52 -8.23 25.07
N ALA A 139 20.48 -8.68 25.79
CA ALA A 139 19.65 -9.80 25.36
C ALA A 139 19.31 -9.60 23.88
N LYS A 140 19.75 -10.53 23.02
CA LYS A 140 19.58 -10.50 21.56
C LYS A 140 18.21 -9.94 21.21
N LEU A 141 18.16 -8.67 20.81
CA LEU A 141 16.94 -8.05 20.34
C LEU A 141 16.58 -8.74 19.03
N ASN A 142 15.48 -9.47 19.04
CA ASN A 142 14.96 -10.14 17.86
C ASN A 142 14.72 -9.07 16.76
N GLN A 143 14.99 -9.36 15.48
CA GLN A 143 14.96 -8.36 14.40
C GLN A 143 13.64 -7.56 14.37
N SER A 144 12.53 -8.20 14.70
CA SER A 144 11.21 -7.57 14.81
C SER A 144 11.13 -6.51 15.92
N LYS A 145 11.79 -6.71 17.07
CA LYS A 145 11.83 -5.74 18.17
C LYS A 145 12.65 -4.51 17.80
N LEU A 146 13.76 -4.69 17.07
CA LEU A 146 14.57 -3.58 16.56
C LEU A 146 13.78 -2.74 15.56
N LYS A 147 13.03 -3.38 14.66
CA LYS A 147 12.18 -2.65 13.71
C LYS A 147 11.08 -1.85 14.42
N ILE A 148 10.41 -2.45 15.41
CA ILE A 148 9.38 -1.75 16.20
C ILE A 148 10.00 -0.57 16.99
N LEU A 149 11.17 -0.77 17.60
CA LEU A 149 11.86 0.29 18.33
C LEU A 149 12.29 1.43 17.40
N ASN A 150 12.84 1.12 16.24
CA ASN A 150 13.22 2.13 15.24
C ASN A 150 12.00 2.89 14.74
N PHE A 151 10.87 2.21 14.55
CA PHE A 151 9.61 2.85 14.17
C PHE A 151 9.11 3.84 15.24
N ILE A 152 9.12 3.45 16.52
CA ILE A 152 8.74 4.33 17.65
C ILE A 152 9.74 5.49 17.84
N LYS A 153 11.01 5.31 17.48
CA LYS A 153 12.02 6.38 17.47
C LYS A 153 11.78 7.40 16.37
N SER A 154 11.39 6.94 15.18
CA SER A 154 11.10 7.82 14.04
C SER A 154 9.79 8.59 14.18
N TYR A 155 8.84 8.09 14.97
CA TYR A 155 7.53 8.70 15.18
C TYR A 155 7.22 8.82 16.67
N PRO A 156 7.56 9.94 17.34
CA PRO A 156 7.16 10.16 18.72
C PRO A 156 5.63 10.20 18.83
N ASP A 157 5.09 9.64 19.92
CA ASP A 157 3.65 9.54 20.19
C ASP A 157 2.84 8.69 19.19
N THR A 158 3.36 7.53 18.79
CA THR A 158 2.63 6.59 17.93
C THR A 158 1.54 5.83 18.70
N ARG A 159 0.33 5.68 18.13
CA ARG A 159 -0.72 4.84 18.76
C ARG A 159 -0.39 3.36 18.62
N ALA A 160 -0.83 2.58 19.60
CA ALA A 160 -0.72 1.12 19.59
C ALA A 160 -1.32 0.49 18.31
N LYS A 161 -2.43 1.05 17.80
CA LYS A 161 -3.08 0.57 16.57
C LYS A 161 -2.22 0.80 15.34
N ASP A 162 -1.54 1.93 15.27
CA ASP A 162 -0.71 2.31 14.12
C ASP A 162 0.53 1.41 14.03
N ILE A 163 1.11 1.06 15.19
CA ILE A 163 2.21 0.08 15.27
C ILE A 163 1.72 -1.31 14.86
N ILE A 164 0.52 -1.72 15.25
CA ILE A 164 -0.04 -3.03 14.85
C ILE A 164 -0.28 -3.08 13.33
N ASN A 165 -0.80 -2.00 12.74
CA ASN A 165 -1.05 -1.93 11.30
C ASN A 165 0.25 -1.97 10.48
N GLU A 166 1.28 -1.22 10.90
CA GLU A 166 2.58 -1.20 10.23
C GLU A 166 3.27 -2.58 10.28
N PHE A 167 3.11 -3.28 11.40
CA PHE A 167 3.65 -4.62 11.60
C PHE A 167 2.59 -5.71 11.39
N SER A 168 1.63 -5.51 10.49
CA SER A 168 0.55 -6.47 10.16
C SER A 168 1.04 -7.83 9.63
N ALA A 169 2.28 -7.90 9.15
CA ALA A 169 2.97 -9.16 8.85
C ALA A 169 3.22 -10.03 10.10
N LEU A 170 3.09 -9.46 11.31
CA LEU A 170 3.12 -10.15 12.59
C LEU A 170 1.72 -10.11 13.23
N SER A 171 1.34 -11.17 13.94
CA SER A 171 0.08 -11.17 14.70
C SER A 171 0.03 -10.04 15.74
N ASP A 172 -1.13 -9.42 15.89
CA ASP A 172 -1.45 -8.42 16.93
C ASP A 172 -0.96 -8.83 18.33
N ARG A 173 -1.09 -10.12 18.66
CA ARG A 173 -0.63 -10.66 19.96
C ARG A 173 0.88 -10.58 20.09
N THR A 174 1.61 -10.84 19.02
CA THR A 174 3.08 -10.78 18.96
C THR A 174 3.57 -9.34 19.03
N VAL A 175 2.90 -8.41 18.34
CA VAL A 175 3.23 -6.97 18.40
C VAL A 175 3.02 -6.42 19.82
N LYS A 176 1.88 -6.70 20.46
CA LYS A 176 1.60 -6.30 21.86
C LYS A 176 2.60 -6.91 22.86
N ARG A 177 2.99 -8.18 22.66
CA ARG A 177 4.03 -8.83 23.48
C ARG A 177 5.38 -8.12 23.34
N ASN A 178 5.80 -7.82 22.11
CA ASN A 178 7.04 -7.10 21.84
C ASN A 178 7.03 -5.69 22.46
N LEU A 179 5.92 -4.95 22.37
CA LEU A 179 5.76 -3.63 23.01
C LEU A 179 5.86 -3.72 24.54
N THR A 180 5.27 -4.75 25.15
CA THR A 180 5.37 -4.99 26.60
C THR A 180 6.81 -5.31 27.02
N GLU A 181 7.54 -6.08 26.21
CA GLU A 181 8.94 -6.39 26.45
C GLU A 181 9.85 -5.16 26.27
N LEU A 182 9.61 -4.31 25.26
CA LEU A 182 10.32 -3.05 25.06
C LEU A 182 10.05 -2.03 26.19
N LEU A 183 8.84 -2.02 26.75
CA LEU A 183 8.50 -1.27 27.96
C LEU A 183 9.30 -1.76 29.17
N LYS A 184 9.37 -3.07 29.38
CA LYS A 184 10.15 -3.67 30.48
C LYS A 184 11.65 -3.35 30.37
N MET A 185 12.17 -3.26 29.14
CA MET A 185 13.56 -2.88 28.85
C MET A 185 13.80 -1.36 28.97
N ARG A 186 12.80 -0.56 29.37
CA ARG A 186 12.86 0.91 29.45
C ARG A 186 13.26 1.60 28.14
N MET A 187 13.00 0.97 26.99
CA MET A 187 13.35 1.56 25.68
C MET A 187 12.23 2.42 25.10
N ILE A 188 11.00 2.25 25.59
CA ILE A 188 9.82 3.01 25.19
C ILE A 188 9.00 3.41 26.43
N LYS A 189 8.32 4.56 26.38
CA LYS A 189 7.38 5.07 27.38
C LYS A 189 5.95 4.86 26.86
N LYS A 190 5.02 4.59 27.77
CA LYS A 190 3.59 4.44 27.46
C LYS A 190 2.83 5.63 28.03
N ARG A 191 2.02 6.27 27.20
CA ARG A 191 1.05 7.30 27.61
C ARG A 191 -0.35 6.82 27.25
N VAL A 192 -1.32 7.02 28.13
CA VAL A 192 -2.73 6.75 27.84
C VAL A 192 -3.45 8.09 27.79
N ASP A 193 -4.11 8.37 26.67
CA ASP A 193 -4.86 9.61 26.46
C ASP A 193 -6.16 9.28 25.71
N ASN A 194 -7.29 9.79 26.20
CA ASN A 194 -8.64 9.59 25.65
C ASN A 194 -8.95 8.14 25.20
N LYS A 195 -8.76 7.16 26.10
CA LYS A 195 -8.94 5.71 25.87
C LYS A 195 -8.01 5.09 24.80
N ALA A 196 -7.06 5.84 24.25
CA ALA A 196 -6.04 5.35 23.34
C ALA A 196 -4.68 5.21 24.05
N THR A 197 -3.90 4.20 23.64
CA THR A 197 -2.54 3.98 24.15
C THR A 197 -1.52 4.45 23.12
N TYR A 198 -0.61 5.32 23.57
CA TYR A 198 0.49 5.89 22.79
C TYR A 198 1.83 5.39 23.34
N TYR A 199 2.80 5.25 22.43
CA TYR A 199 4.16 4.87 22.74
C TYR A 199 5.11 5.94 22.22
N SER A 200 6.08 6.31 23.05
CA SER A 200 7.15 7.24 22.67
C SER A 200 8.50 6.65 23.08
N HIS A 201 9.59 7.11 22.46
CA HIS A 201 10.92 6.66 22.85
C HIS A 201 11.23 7.14 24.28
N ALA A 202 11.78 6.25 25.10
CA ALA A 202 12.32 6.65 26.38
C ALA A 202 13.68 7.31 26.15
N GLU A 203 13.73 8.64 26.07
CA GLU A 203 14.98 9.37 26.28
C GLU A 203 15.48 9.06 27.69
N ASN A 204 16.66 8.45 27.76
CA ASN A 204 17.55 8.41 28.91
C ASN A 204 18.74 9.31 28.58
#